data_AF-A0A455UCR6-F1
#
_entry.id   AF-A0A455UCR6-F1
#
_cell.length_a   1.000
_cell.length_b   1.000
_cell.length_c   1.000
_cell.angle_alpha   90.00
_cell.angle_beta   90.00
_cell.angle_gamma   90.00
#
_symmetry.space_group_name_H-M   'P 1'
#
loop_
_entity.id
_entity.type
_entity.pdbx_description
1 polymer ?
#
loop_
_entity_poly.entity_id
_entity_poly.type
_entity_poly.pdbx_seq_one_letter_code
_entity_poly.pdbx_strand_id
1 'polypeptide(L)' 'MRTKSYVTQAKIRKLKFYYTGKACKYGHRAQRYTVDKHCVVCKKIKIESI' A
#
# COMPACT_ATOMS: atom_id res chain seq x y z
N MET A 1 19.87 8.80 -8.19
CA MET A 1 18.43 9.06 -8.44
C MET A 1 17.59 8.55 -7.26
N ARG A 2 17.19 9.42 -6.32
CA ARG A 2 16.32 9.01 -5.17
C ARG A 2 14.87 8.99 -5.63
N THR A 3 14.37 7.79 -5.94
CA THR A 3 12.97 7.56 -6.31
C THR A 3 12.04 8.11 -5.22
N LYS A 4 11.07 8.97 -5.59
CA LYS A 4 10.03 9.52 -4.71
C LYS A 4 9.43 8.41 -3.83
N SER A 5 9.79 8.35 -2.55
CA SER A 5 9.21 7.40 -1.60
C SER A 5 7.79 7.84 -1.28
N TYR A 6 6.81 7.31 -2.01
CA TYR A 6 5.38 7.48 -1.77
C TYR A 6 5.00 7.25 -0.29
N VAL A 7 5.75 6.39 0.40
CA VAL A 7 5.64 6.12 1.84
C VAL A 7 5.95 7.37 2.69
N THR A 8 7.00 8.12 2.35
CA THR A 8 7.40 9.33 3.09
C THR A 8 6.35 10.42 2.96
N GLN A 9 5.81 10.64 1.76
CA GLN A 9 4.73 11.61 1.53
C GLN A 9 3.47 11.23 2.32
N ALA A 10 3.11 9.95 2.34
CA ALA A 10 1.96 9.49 3.11
C ALA A 10 2.18 9.62 4.62
N LYS A 11 3.38 9.36 5.13
CA LYS A 11 3.72 9.59 6.55
C LYS A 11 3.61 11.06 6.94
N ILE A 12 4.13 11.97 6.12
CA ILE A 12 4.03 13.43 6.35
C ILE A 12 2.56 13.87 6.40
N ARG A 13 1.74 13.36 5.46
CA ARG A 13 0.30 13.64 5.41
C ARG A 13 -0.51 12.86 6.46
N LYS A 14 0.15 12.10 7.35
CA LYS A 14 -0.49 11.20 8.34
C LYS A 14 -1.52 10.24 7.72
N LEU A 15 -1.30 9.86 6.46
CA LEU A 15 -2.15 8.91 5.74
C LEU A 15 -1.74 7.49 6.12
N LYS A 16 -2.72 6.66 6.46
CA LYS A 16 -2.53 5.22 6.73
C LYS A 16 -2.26 4.42 5.45
N PHE A 17 -2.59 5.00 4.30
CA PHE A 17 -2.51 4.35 2.99
C PHE A 17 -1.84 5.26 1.98
N TYR A 18 -1.16 4.66 1.00
CA TYR A 18 -0.57 5.38 -0.12
C TYR A 18 -0.86 4.67 -1.43
N TYR A 19 -1.02 5.44 -2.50
CA TYR A 19 -1.20 4.91 -3.84
C TYR A 19 0.11 5.03 -4.61
N THR A 20 0.54 3.93 -5.23
CA THR A 20 1.81 3.87 -6.00
C THR A 20 1.58 3.80 -7.50
N GLY A 21 0.33 3.69 -7.98
CA GLY A 21 0.00 3.43 -9.39
C GLY A 21 0.42 2.04 -9.91
N LYS A 22 1.24 1.31 -9.15
CA LYS A 22 1.72 -0.04 -9.49
C LYS A 22 0.80 -1.10 -8.92
N ALA A 23 0.42 -2.07 -9.75
CA ALA A 23 -0.29 -3.25 -9.31
C ALA A 23 0.51 -4.04 -8.25
N CYS A 24 -0.19 -4.76 -7.38
CA CYS A 24 0.41 -5.75 -6.49
C CYS A 24 0.88 -6.99 -7.28
N LYS A 25 1.67 -7.87 -6.66
CA LYS A 25 2.11 -9.16 -7.24
C LYS A 25 0.94 -10.01 -7.76
N TYR A 26 -0.22 -9.88 -7.14
CA TYR A 26 -1.46 -10.57 -7.51
C TYR A 26 -2.35 -9.78 -8.50
N GLY A 27 -1.86 -8.67 -9.05
CA GLY A 27 -2.64 -7.84 -9.98
C GLY A 27 -3.55 -6.79 -9.32
N HIS A 28 -3.62 -6.73 -7.98
CA HIS A 28 -4.47 -5.76 -7.28
C HIS A 28 -4.04 -4.30 -7.55
N ARG A 29 -4.95 -3.50 -8.11
CA ARG A 29 -4.80 -2.05 -8.28
C ARG A 29 -5.37 -1.29 -7.09
N ALA A 30 -4.80 -1.50 -5.91
CA ALA A 30 -5.29 -0.86 -4.69
C ALA A 30 -4.18 -0.15 -3.92
N GLN A 31 -4.59 0.65 -2.92
CA GLN A 31 -3.69 1.36 -2.03
C GLN A 31 -2.83 0.36 -1.23
N ARG A 32 -1.70 0.83 -0.70
CA ARG A 32 -0.80 0.07 0.17
C ARG A 32 -0.76 0.71 1.55
N TYR A 33 -0.68 -0.11 2.60
CA TYR A 33 -0.52 0.36 3.97
C TYR A 33 0.85 0.98 4.18
N THR A 34 0.92 2.16 4.81
CA THR A 34 2.20 2.81 5.13
C THR A 34 3.01 2.03 6.18
N VAL A 35 2.34 1.29 7.05
CA VAL A 35 2.94 0.48 8.12
C VAL A 35 3.65 -0.75 7.58
N ASP A 36 2.92 -1.63 6.87
CA ASP A 36 3.43 -2.94 6.46
C ASP A 36 3.78 -3.02 4.97
N LYS A 37 3.55 -1.94 4.20
CA LYS A 37 3.69 -1.91 2.72
C LYS A 37 2.82 -2.93 1.97
N HIS A 38 1.91 -3.61 2.68
CA HIS A 38 0.98 -4.58 2.11
C HIS A 38 -0.14 -3.89 1.34
N CYS A 39 -0.62 -4.52 0.28
CA CYS A 39 -1.81 -4.08 -0.43
C CYS A 39 -3.05 -4.27 0.46
N VAL A 40 -3.95 -3.28 0.50
CA VAL A 40 -5.20 -3.38 1.26
C VAL A 40 -6.01 -4.62 0.85
N VAL A 41 -6.06 -4.94 -0.44
CA VAL A 41 -6.80 -6.11 -0.94
C VAL A 41 -6.18 -7.41 -0.47
N CYS A 42 -4.85 -7.58 -0.60
CA CYS A 42 -4.16 -8.77 -0.09
C CYS A 42 -4.38 -8.96 1.42
N LYS A 43 -4.36 -7.87 2.20
CA LYS A 43 -4.56 -7.94 3.64
C LYS A 43 -6.01 -8.30 3.99
N LYS A 44 -6.99 -7.79 3.24
CA LYS A 44 -8.41 -8.16 3.38
C LYS A 44 -8.64 -9.64 3.07
N ILE A 45 -8.16 -10.14 1.92
CA ILE A 45 -8.28 -11.56 1.55
C ILE A 45 -7.72 -12.45 2.65
N LYS A 46 -6.57 -12.08 3.24
CA LYS A 46 -5.96 -12.83 4.34
C LYS A 46 -6.82 -12.87 5.61
N ILE A 47 -7.52 -11.77 5.92
CA ILE A 47 -8.38 -11.67 7.11
C ILE A 47 -9.71 -12.42 6.89
N GLU A 48 -10.30 -12.33 5.70
CA GLU A 48 -11.61 -12.91 5.37
C GLU A 48 -11.57 -14.44 5.20
N SER A 49 -10.38 -15.05 5.21
CA SER A 49 -10.19 -16.50 5.14
C SER A 49 -10.14 -17.17 6.53
N ILE A 50 -10.64 -16.51 7.58
CA ILE A 50 -10.66 -16.98 8.98
C ILE A 50 -12.09 -17.22 9.43
#